data_AF-A0A1S4A9Z4-F1
#
_entry.id   AF-A0A1S4A9Z4-F1
#
_cell.length_a   1.000
_cell.length_b   1.000
_cell.length_c   1.000
_cell.angle_alpha   90.00
_cell.angle_beta   90.00
_cell.angle_gamma   90.00
#
_symmetry.space_group_name_H-M   'P 1'
#
loop_
_entity.id
_entity.type
_entity.pdbx_description
1 polymer ?
#
loop_
_entity_poly.entity_id
_entity_poly.type
_entity_poly.pdbx_seq_one_letter_code
_entity_poly.pdbx_strand_id
1 'polypeptide(L)'
;MVSPHGIKLAVYLISSYFGDLNAKVCECLLQRGTQSLAQIVRFTELSRENVRNCLLVLIHHNCVQAFAVQQEGAFGEAPKVITNYMALFDNIIHKLRFPKFLEIVSEVLGEKVGKEGGKEIGKECEEIFEGLLQHGRLSLNQIIDRFKQTSNQGDSSAEAARDNFNKLVNARFVERCPAPEPFLGPPAEDETAAKKQGAKSAKVLWCQSLL
;
A
#
# COMPACT_ATOMS: atom_id res chain seq x y z
N MET A 1 19.48 0.18 -6.32
CA MET A 1 19.34 1.57 -6.81
C MET A 1 18.56 1.55 -8.10
N VAL A 2 17.54 2.40 -8.23
CA VAL A 2 16.72 2.52 -9.44
C VAL A 2 17.54 3.19 -10.55
N SER A 3 17.42 2.73 -11.80
CA SER A 3 18.13 3.36 -12.91
C SER A 3 17.64 4.80 -13.14
N PRO A 4 18.47 5.72 -13.65
CA PRO A 4 18.03 7.10 -13.95
C PRO A 4 16.82 7.16 -14.89
N HIS A 5 16.73 6.23 -15.85
CA HIS A 5 15.58 6.10 -16.74
C HIS A 5 14.32 5.63 -16.01
N GLY A 6 14.46 4.71 -15.07
CA GLY A 6 13.36 4.28 -14.20
C GLY A 6 12.81 5.45 -13.38
N ILE A 7 13.68 6.26 -12.79
CA ILE A 7 13.27 7.45 -12.03
C ILE A 7 12.46 8.41 -12.91
N LYS A 8 12.95 8.72 -14.12
CA LYS A 8 12.22 9.60 -15.08
C LYS A 8 10.83 9.05 -15.40
N LEU A 9 10.71 7.75 -15.67
CA LEU A 9 9.42 7.11 -15.94
C LEU A 9 8.49 7.20 -14.72
N ALA A 10 8.97 6.89 -13.52
CA ALA A 10 8.17 6.96 -12.30
C ALA A 10 7.68 8.39 -12.01
N VAL A 11 8.53 9.40 -12.21
CA VAL A 11 8.16 10.82 -12.06
C VAL A 11 7.07 11.21 -13.07
N TYR A 12 7.22 10.79 -14.33
CA TYR A 12 6.20 11.02 -15.37
C TYR A 12 4.86 10.39 -15.00
N LEU A 13 4.84 9.14 -14.52
CA LEU A 13 3.62 8.46 -14.10
C LEU A 13 2.94 9.20 -12.94
N ILE A 14 3.70 9.58 -11.92
CA ILE A 14 3.16 10.30 -10.75
C ILE A 14 2.62 11.68 -11.15
N SER A 15 3.31 12.41 -12.04
CA SER A 15 2.80 13.67 -12.60
C SER A 15 1.49 13.46 -13.35
N SER A 16 1.42 12.42 -14.20
CA SER A 16 0.21 12.12 -14.98
C SER A 16 -1.00 11.73 -14.11
N TYR A 17 -0.80 11.02 -13.00
CA TYR A 17 -1.91 10.56 -12.15
C TYR A 17 -2.27 11.53 -11.02
N PHE A 18 -1.27 12.22 -10.45
CA PHE A 18 -1.42 12.98 -9.20
C PHE A 18 -0.95 14.44 -9.31
N GLY A 19 -0.41 14.84 -10.46
CA GLY A 19 0.07 16.20 -10.70
C GLY A 19 1.51 16.46 -10.25
N ASP A 20 2.04 17.60 -10.67
CA ASP A 20 3.48 17.91 -10.59
C ASP A 20 4.00 18.09 -9.17
N LEU A 21 3.17 18.56 -8.23
CA LEU A 21 3.56 18.68 -6.83
C LEU A 21 3.89 17.32 -6.21
N ASN A 22 3.04 16.32 -6.47
CA ASN A 22 3.26 14.94 -6.04
C ASN A 22 4.50 14.35 -6.72
N ALA A 23 4.70 14.65 -8.01
CA ALA A 23 5.86 14.19 -8.77
C ALA A 23 7.17 14.74 -8.21
N LYS A 24 7.22 16.02 -7.85
CA LYS A 24 8.41 16.65 -7.24
C LYS A 24 8.80 16.01 -5.90
N VAL A 25 7.81 15.73 -5.05
CA VAL A 25 8.04 15.03 -3.77
C VAL A 25 8.52 13.59 -4.01
N CYS A 26 7.90 12.88 -4.96
CA CYS A 26 8.29 11.52 -5.32
C CYS A 26 9.70 11.46 -5.92
N GLU A 27 10.05 12.39 -6.81
CA GLU A 27 11.39 12.51 -7.40
C GLU A 27 12.47 12.68 -6.32
N CYS A 28 12.21 13.58 -5.35
CA CYS A 28 13.11 13.78 -4.22
C CYS A 28 13.40 12.48 -3.46
N LEU A 29 12.35 11.69 -3.19
CA LEU A 29 12.48 10.39 -2.50
C LEU A 29 13.18 9.34 -3.37
N LEU A 30 12.92 9.30 -4.67
CA LEU A 30 13.55 8.33 -5.58
C LEU A 30 15.04 8.62 -5.82
N GLN A 31 15.42 9.91 -5.88
CA GLN A 31 16.81 10.32 -6.10
C GLN A 31 17.66 10.26 -4.84
N ARG A 32 17.09 10.64 -3.69
CA ARG A 32 17.83 10.79 -2.43
C ARG A 32 17.59 9.66 -1.44
N GLY A 33 16.72 8.72 -1.79
CA GLY A 33 16.31 7.61 -0.92
C GLY A 33 15.39 8.06 0.21
N THR A 34 15.51 7.39 1.34
CA THR A 34 14.66 7.61 2.51
C THR A 34 14.91 8.99 3.13
N GLN A 35 13.85 9.76 3.39
CA GLN A 35 13.96 11.12 3.93
C GLN A 35 12.91 11.41 5.00
N SER A 36 13.25 12.27 5.96
CA SER A 36 12.29 12.84 6.92
C SER A 36 11.47 13.97 6.30
N LEU A 37 10.33 14.32 6.90
CA LEU A 37 9.49 15.44 6.44
C LEU A 37 10.28 16.75 6.31
N ALA A 38 11.18 17.04 7.26
CA ALA A 38 11.98 18.26 7.26
C ALA A 38 12.96 18.31 6.07
N GLN A 39 13.57 17.18 5.73
CA GLN A 39 14.48 17.06 4.58
C GLN A 39 13.72 17.21 3.27
N ILE A 40 12.54 16.60 3.15
CA ILE A 40 11.71 16.72 1.94
C ILE A 40 11.30 18.17 1.71
N VAL A 41 10.85 18.87 2.76
CA VAL A 41 10.54 20.32 2.68
C VAL A 41 11.75 21.12 2.22
N ARG A 42 12.94 20.85 2.78
CA ARG A 42 14.17 21.55 2.40
C ARG A 42 14.57 21.29 0.95
N PHE A 43 14.48 20.05 0.47
CA PHE A 43 14.94 19.68 -0.88
C PHE A 43 13.94 20.01 -1.98
N THR A 44 12.65 20.03 -1.66
CA THR A 44 11.60 20.34 -2.64
C THR A 44 11.25 21.82 -2.67
N GLU A 45 11.67 22.60 -1.66
CA GLU A 45 11.36 24.02 -1.51
C GLU A 45 9.83 24.29 -1.49
N LEU A 46 9.05 23.29 -1.12
CA LEU A 46 7.59 23.37 -0.98
C LEU A 46 7.22 23.72 0.47
N SER A 47 6.03 24.30 0.66
CA SER A 47 5.51 24.50 2.01
C SER A 47 5.33 23.16 2.74
N ARG A 48 5.48 23.18 4.07
CA ARG A 48 5.29 21.97 4.88
C ARG A 48 3.90 21.34 4.70
N GLU A 49 2.89 22.18 4.50
CA GLU A 49 1.51 21.75 4.24
C GLU A 49 1.40 21.03 2.90
N ASN A 50 1.96 21.60 1.82
CA ASN A 50 1.97 20.96 0.51
C ASN A 50 2.68 19.60 0.54
N VAL A 51 3.83 19.52 1.21
CA VAL A 51 4.55 18.24 1.35
C VAL A 51 3.72 17.21 2.11
N ARG A 52 3.03 17.60 3.19
CA ARG A 52 2.12 16.69 3.92
C ARG A 52 0.99 16.19 3.03
N ASN A 53 0.33 17.08 2.31
CA ASN A 53 -0.77 16.73 1.41
C ASN A 53 -0.28 15.79 0.29
N CYS A 54 0.89 16.05 -0.28
CA CYS A 54 1.49 15.16 -1.28
C CYS A 54 1.80 13.77 -0.70
N LEU A 55 2.42 13.72 0.48
CA LEU A 55 2.74 12.45 1.15
C LEU A 55 1.46 11.67 1.47
N LEU A 56 0.38 12.32 1.90
CA LEU A 56 -0.90 11.66 2.14
C LEU A 56 -1.42 10.98 0.87
N VAL A 57 -1.43 11.67 -0.27
CA VAL A 57 -1.86 11.11 -1.57
C VAL A 57 -0.95 9.93 -1.96
N LEU A 58 0.36 10.10 -1.89
CA LEU A 58 1.31 9.06 -2.29
C LEU A 58 1.24 7.81 -1.38
N ILE A 59 1.02 7.98 -0.08
CA ILE A 59 0.82 6.87 0.86
C ILE A 59 -0.51 6.17 0.59
N HIS A 60 -1.57 6.94 0.32
CA HIS A 60 -2.90 6.40 0.01
C HIS A 60 -2.90 5.49 -1.23
N HIS A 61 -2.08 5.82 -2.22
CA HIS A 61 -1.91 5.00 -3.43
C HIS A 61 -0.76 3.99 -3.36
N ASN A 62 -0.20 3.72 -2.17
CA ASN A 62 0.91 2.79 -1.94
C ASN A 62 2.19 3.09 -2.74
N CYS A 63 2.40 4.35 -3.13
CA CYS A 63 3.61 4.82 -3.80
C CYS A 63 4.73 5.17 -2.81
N VAL A 64 4.36 5.54 -1.57
CA VAL A 64 5.30 5.90 -0.51
C VAL A 64 4.94 5.12 0.76
N GLN A 65 5.96 4.67 1.47
CA GLN A 65 5.85 4.04 2.77
C GLN A 65 6.49 4.93 3.84
N ALA A 66 5.74 5.18 4.91
CA ALA A 66 6.24 5.82 6.11
C ALA A 66 6.66 4.76 7.13
N PHE A 67 7.73 5.02 7.87
CA PHE A 67 8.16 4.19 8.98
C PHE A 67 8.86 5.02 10.04
N ALA A 68 8.75 4.61 11.29
CA ALA A 68 9.37 5.29 12.41
C ALA A 68 10.70 4.59 12.77
N VAL A 69 11.76 5.37 12.91
CA VAL A 69 13.07 4.87 13.36
C VAL A 69 13.42 5.59 14.65
N GLN A 70 13.88 4.84 15.65
CA GLN A 70 14.49 5.42 16.84
C GLN A 70 15.92 5.86 16.49
N GLN A 71 16.16 7.16 16.54
CA GLN A 71 17.50 7.71 16.41
C GLN A 71 18.07 7.89 17.81
N GLU A 72 19.25 7.31 18.06
CA GLU A 72 20.01 7.56 19.28
C GLU A 72 20.35 9.05 19.35
N GLY A 73 20.05 9.68 20.49
CA GLY A 73 20.39 11.07 20.73
C GLY A 73 21.91 11.23 20.78
N ALA A 74 22.43 12.34 20.25
CA ALA A 74 23.82 12.69 20.47
C ALA A 74 23.98 13.27 21.89
N PHE A 75 25.05 12.90 22.60
CA PHE A 75 25.44 13.52 23.88
C PHE A 75 24.36 13.52 24.99
N GLY A 76 23.81 12.35 25.34
CA GLY A 76 22.94 12.22 26.52
C GLY A 76 21.50 12.73 26.34
N GLU A 77 21.13 13.13 25.13
CA GLU A 77 19.74 13.40 24.78
C GLU A 77 18.90 12.11 24.69
N ALA A 78 17.64 12.22 25.09
CA ALA A 78 16.70 11.10 25.01
C ALA A 78 16.53 10.64 23.55
N PRO A 79 16.38 9.33 23.29
CA PRO A 79 16.22 8.81 21.95
C PRO A 79 14.96 9.39 21.29
N LYS A 80 15.11 9.85 20.05
CA LYS A 80 14.04 10.53 19.31
C LYS A 80 13.50 9.62 18.23
N VAL A 81 12.18 9.44 18.21
CA VAL A 81 11.50 8.73 17.13
C VAL A 81 11.29 9.69 15.95
N ILE A 82 11.85 9.34 14.79
CA ILE A 82 11.72 10.14 13.57
C ILE A 82 11.01 9.30 12.51
N THR A 83 9.95 9.86 11.94
CA THR A 83 9.26 9.28 10.78
C THR A 83 10.02 9.60 9.51
N ASN A 84 10.37 8.55 8.79
CA ASN A 84 11.01 8.58 7.50
C ASN A 84 10.06 8.06 6.42
N TYR A 85 10.22 8.59 5.21
CA TYR A 85 9.41 8.26 4.05
C TYR A 85 10.31 7.67 2.96
N MET A 86 9.85 6.58 2.35
CA MET A 86 10.54 5.88 1.27
C MET A 86 9.59 5.70 0.09
N ALA A 87 10.04 6.06 -1.12
CA ALA A 87 9.31 5.80 -2.34
C ALA A 87 9.44 4.33 -2.76
N LEU A 88 8.31 3.70 -3.07
CA LEU A 88 8.20 2.32 -3.52
C LEU A 88 8.15 2.30 -5.05
N PHE A 89 9.33 2.25 -5.67
CA PHE A 89 9.47 2.31 -7.13
C PHE A 89 8.62 1.25 -7.85
N ASP A 90 8.68 -0.01 -7.40
CA ASP A 90 7.97 -1.11 -8.05
C ASP A 90 6.45 -0.89 -8.05
N ASN A 91 5.89 -0.37 -6.96
CA ASN A 91 4.47 -0.07 -6.84
C ASN A 91 4.04 1.05 -7.81
N ILE A 92 4.91 2.03 -8.05
CA ILE A 92 4.64 3.10 -9.02
C ILE A 92 4.58 2.52 -10.43
N ILE A 93 5.54 1.65 -10.79
CA ILE A 93 5.59 1.02 -12.10
C ILE A 93 4.43 0.03 -12.29
N HIS A 94 3.99 -0.66 -11.23
CA HIS A 94 2.85 -1.57 -11.29
C HIS A 94 1.55 -0.91 -11.71
N LYS A 95 1.42 0.43 -11.62
CA LYS A 95 0.27 1.16 -12.18
C LYS A 95 0.09 0.93 -13.67
N LEU A 96 1.18 0.75 -14.43
CA LEU A 96 1.12 0.40 -15.85
C LEU A 96 0.56 -1.01 -16.12
N ARG A 97 0.60 -1.89 -15.11
CA ARG A 97 0.14 -3.28 -15.20
C ARG A 97 -1.31 -3.46 -14.75
N PHE A 98 -1.97 -2.41 -14.27
CA PHE A 98 -3.36 -2.47 -13.81
C PHE A 98 -4.32 -3.13 -14.82
N PRO A 99 -4.24 -2.82 -16.13
CA PRO A 99 -5.08 -3.51 -17.11
C PRO A 99 -4.88 -5.02 -17.12
N LYS A 100 -3.63 -5.49 -16.97
CA LYS A 100 -3.34 -6.92 -16.93
C LYS A 100 -3.81 -7.58 -15.63
N PHE A 101 -3.76 -6.87 -14.50
CA PHE A 101 -4.31 -7.38 -13.24
C PHE A 101 -5.82 -7.58 -13.33
N LEU A 102 -6.55 -6.66 -13.97
CA LEU A 102 -7.99 -6.79 -14.22
C LEU A 102 -8.32 -8.00 -15.09
N GLU A 103 -7.55 -8.21 -16.17
CA GLU A 103 -7.71 -9.38 -17.05
C GLU A 103 -7.49 -10.70 -16.29
N ILE A 104 -6.46 -10.78 -15.43
CA ILE A 104 -6.21 -12.00 -14.65
C ILE A 104 -7.34 -12.27 -13.64
N VAL A 105 -7.87 -11.22 -13.01
CA VAL A 105 -8.99 -11.37 -12.06
C VAL A 105 -10.24 -11.89 -12.78
N SER A 106 -10.55 -11.37 -13.97
CA SER A 106 -11.68 -11.82 -14.76
C SER A 106 -11.51 -13.24 -15.30
N GLU A 107 -10.29 -13.65 -15.68
CA GLU A 107 -9.97 -15.03 -16.07
C GLU A 107 -10.13 -16.00 -14.87
N VAL A 108 -9.44 -15.75 -13.76
CA VAL A 108 -9.37 -16.68 -12.62
C VAL A 108 -10.70 -16.80 -11.86
N LEU A 109 -11.45 -15.70 -11.74
CA LEU A 109 -12.76 -15.72 -11.09
C LEU A 109 -13.90 -16.00 -12.07
N GLY A 110 -13.71 -15.75 -13.37
CA GLY A 110 -14.68 -16.04 -14.42
C GLY A 110 -14.72 -17.51 -14.85
N GLU A 111 -13.59 -18.24 -14.80
CA GLU A 111 -13.54 -19.67 -15.14
C GLU A 111 -14.29 -20.57 -14.15
N LYS A 112 -14.47 -20.14 -12.89
CA LYS A 112 -15.08 -20.99 -11.84
C LYS A 112 -16.60 -21.09 -11.89
N VAL A 113 -17.28 -20.39 -12.79
CA VAL A 113 -18.75 -20.50 -12.92
C VAL A 113 -19.11 -20.94 -14.32
N GLY A 114 -19.41 -22.23 -14.44
CA GLY A 114 -19.80 -22.89 -15.69
C GLY A 114 -20.91 -22.15 -16.42
N LYS A 115 -20.86 -22.27 -17.75
CA LYS A 115 -21.84 -21.81 -18.74
C LYS A 115 -23.28 -22.19 -18.35
N GLU A 116 -23.94 -21.35 -17.55
CA GLU A 116 -25.40 -21.15 -17.45
C GLU A 116 -25.65 -20.29 -16.19
N GLY A 117 -25.54 -18.97 -16.31
CA GLY A 117 -25.89 -18.01 -15.23
C GLY A 117 -24.74 -17.29 -14.52
N GLY A 118 -23.48 -17.57 -14.83
CA GLY A 118 -22.31 -17.11 -14.06
C GLY A 118 -21.57 -15.83 -14.49
N LYS A 119 -21.99 -15.18 -15.57
CA LYS A 119 -21.19 -14.10 -16.20
C LYS A 119 -21.14 -12.80 -15.39
N GLU A 120 -22.07 -12.61 -14.45
CA GLU A 120 -22.19 -11.35 -13.68
C GLU A 120 -21.25 -11.31 -12.47
N ILE A 121 -20.98 -12.46 -11.83
CA ILE A 121 -20.20 -12.53 -10.58
C ILE A 121 -18.73 -12.11 -10.78
N GLY A 122 -18.13 -12.54 -11.90
CA GLY A 122 -16.75 -12.15 -12.24
C GLY A 122 -16.62 -10.65 -12.49
N LYS A 123 -17.65 -10.04 -13.09
CA LYS A 123 -17.70 -8.62 -13.42
C LYS A 123 -17.83 -7.75 -12.16
N GLU A 124 -18.64 -8.18 -11.19
CA GLU A 124 -18.76 -7.49 -9.90
C GLU A 124 -17.45 -7.52 -9.09
N CYS A 125 -16.74 -8.66 -9.11
CA CYS A 125 -15.42 -8.76 -8.49
C CYS A 125 -14.39 -7.86 -9.19
N GLU A 126 -14.40 -7.84 -10.52
CA GLU A 126 -13.56 -6.96 -11.33
C GLU A 126 -13.81 -5.48 -11.01
N GLU A 127 -15.06 -5.07 -10.88
CA GLU A 127 -15.43 -3.69 -10.54
C GLU A 127 -14.92 -3.27 -9.16
N ILE A 128 -15.10 -4.13 -8.14
CA ILE A 128 -14.56 -3.89 -6.79
C ILE A 128 -13.03 -3.78 -6.86
N PHE A 129 -12.38 -4.67 -7.61
CA PHE A 129 -10.93 -4.68 -7.76
C PHE A 129 -10.41 -3.45 -8.51
N GLU A 130 -11.08 -3.02 -9.57
CA GLU A 130 -10.79 -1.79 -10.29
C GLU A 130 -10.88 -0.57 -9.37
N GLY A 131 -11.94 -0.50 -8.56
CA GLY A 131 -12.11 0.57 -7.56
C GLY A 131 -10.94 0.65 -6.58
N LEU A 132 -10.43 -0.50 -6.13
CA LEU A 132 -9.23 -0.58 -5.28
C LEU A 132 -7.98 -0.09 -5.99
N LEU A 133 -7.77 -0.46 -7.25
CA LEU A 133 -6.59 -0.04 -8.02
C LEU A 133 -6.60 1.47 -8.31
N GLN A 134 -7.77 2.03 -8.64
CA GLN A 134 -7.93 3.45 -8.96
C GLN A 134 -7.78 4.33 -7.72
N HIS A 135 -8.42 3.95 -6.60
CA HIS A 135 -8.47 4.78 -5.41
C HIS A 135 -7.41 4.43 -4.35
N GLY A 136 -6.75 3.27 -4.44
CA GLY A 136 -5.76 2.85 -3.45
C GLY A 136 -6.41 2.28 -2.19
N ARG A 137 -6.05 2.81 -1.02
CA ARG A 137 -6.49 2.26 0.27
C ARG A 137 -7.94 2.65 0.59
N LEU A 138 -8.85 1.68 0.50
CA LEU A 138 -10.26 1.87 0.87
C LEU A 138 -10.65 1.03 2.08
N SER A 139 -11.58 1.55 2.90
CA SER A 139 -12.27 0.76 3.91
C SER A 139 -13.37 -0.09 3.28
N LEU A 140 -13.78 -1.18 3.95
CA LEU A 140 -14.87 -2.04 3.45
C LEU A 140 -16.17 -1.24 3.23
N ASN A 141 -16.47 -0.29 4.11
CA ASN A 141 -17.65 0.56 3.97
C ASN A 141 -17.56 1.43 2.71
N GLN A 142 -16.40 2.03 2.44
CA GLN A 142 -16.18 2.81 1.21
C GLN A 142 -16.31 1.95 -0.05
N ILE A 143 -15.86 0.70 -0.02
CA ILE A 143 -16.02 -0.24 -1.14
C ILE A 143 -17.50 -0.52 -1.38
N ILE A 144 -18.26 -0.83 -0.33
CA ILE A 144 -19.70 -1.09 -0.41
C ILE A 144 -20.47 0.13 -0.91
N ASP A 145 -20.18 1.32 -0.38
CA ASP A 145 -20.85 2.57 -0.77
C ASP A 145 -20.64 2.87 -2.25
N ARG A 146 -19.44 2.63 -2.76
CA ARG A 146 -19.12 2.79 -4.18
C ARG A 146 -19.82 1.75 -5.05
N PHE A 147 -19.82 0.49 -4.63
CA PHE A 147 -20.51 -0.58 -5.34
C PHE A 147 -22.03 -0.32 -5.45
N LYS A 148 -22.64 0.24 -4.39
CA LYS A 148 -24.05 0.68 -4.41
C LYS A 148 -24.30 1.77 -5.45
N GLN A 149 -23.39 2.74 -5.55
CA GLN A 149 -23.50 3.85 -6.51
C GLN A 149 -23.42 3.38 -7.97
N THR A 150 -22.59 2.38 -8.28
CA THR A 150 -22.49 1.85 -9.64
C THR A 150 -23.63 0.89 -9.99
N SER A 151 -24.07 0.08 -9.03
CA SER A 151 -25.08 -0.98 -9.27
C SER A 151 -26.53 -0.48 -9.30
N ASN A 152 -26.83 0.76 -8.88
CA ASN A 152 -28.19 1.30 -8.74
C ASN A 152 -29.17 0.38 -7.95
N GLN A 153 -28.64 -0.53 -7.11
CA GLN A 153 -29.41 -1.51 -6.36
C GLN A 153 -29.37 -1.20 -4.85
N GLY A 154 -30.48 -1.51 -4.16
CA GLY A 154 -30.68 -1.26 -2.73
C GLY A 154 -29.85 -2.16 -1.80
N ASP A 155 -30.36 -2.48 -0.61
CA ASP A 155 -29.59 -3.17 0.45
C ASP A 155 -29.06 -4.57 0.07
N SER A 156 -29.71 -5.28 -0.86
CA SER A 156 -29.20 -6.54 -1.42
C SER A 156 -27.82 -6.41 -2.09
N SER A 157 -27.46 -5.21 -2.57
CA SER A 157 -26.16 -4.93 -3.18
C SER A 157 -25.01 -4.94 -2.16
N ALA A 158 -25.31 -4.64 -0.89
CA ALA A 158 -24.29 -4.59 0.17
C ALA A 158 -23.76 -5.99 0.54
N GLU A 159 -24.65 -6.97 0.61
CA GLU A 159 -24.28 -8.35 0.92
C GLU A 159 -23.52 -8.98 -0.25
N ALA A 160 -23.99 -8.78 -1.48
CA ALA A 160 -23.28 -9.20 -2.70
C ALA A 160 -21.87 -8.60 -2.78
N ALA A 161 -21.71 -7.30 -2.49
CA ALA A 161 -20.41 -6.64 -2.45
C ALA A 161 -19.45 -7.28 -1.43
N ARG A 162 -19.96 -7.62 -0.23
CA ARG A 162 -19.16 -8.28 0.81
C ARG A 162 -18.73 -9.68 0.37
N ASP A 163 -19.63 -10.45 -0.22
CA ASP A 163 -19.33 -11.79 -0.69
C ASP A 163 -18.31 -11.79 -1.82
N ASN A 164 -18.43 -10.87 -2.77
CA ASN A 164 -17.46 -10.69 -3.85
C ASN A 164 -16.10 -10.20 -3.33
N PHE A 165 -16.09 -9.28 -2.36
CA PHE A 165 -14.85 -8.89 -1.68
C PHE A 165 -14.19 -10.08 -0.97
N ASN A 166 -14.96 -10.92 -0.28
CA ASN A 166 -14.44 -12.13 0.36
C ASN A 166 -13.86 -13.12 -0.66
N LYS A 167 -14.44 -13.26 -1.86
CA LYS A 167 -13.86 -14.07 -2.94
C LYS A 167 -12.49 -13.54 -3.37
N LEU A 168 -12.34 -12.22 -3.55
CA LEU A 168 -11.06 -11.58 -3.88
C LEU A 168 -9.99 -11.83 -2.81
N VAL A 169 -10.37 -11.73 -1.53
CA VAL A 169 -9.47 -12.00 -0.39
C VAL A 169 -9.06 -13.47 -0.34
N ASN A 170 -10.02 -14.39 -0.49
CA ASN A 170 -9.77 -15.83 -0.47
C ASN A 170 -8.88 -16.28 -1.64
N ALA A 171 -9.04 -15.64 -2.81
CA ALA A 171 -8.20 -15.86 -3.98
C ALA A 171 -6.84 -15.15 -3.91
N ARG A 172 -6.55 -14.41 -2.82
CA ARG A 172 -5.30 -13.67 -2.58
C ARG A 172 -5.02 -12.54 -3.57
N PHE A 173 -6.06 -12.01 -4.23
CA PHE A 173 -5.94 -10.80 -5.04
C PHE A 173 -5.91 -9.53 -4.18
N VAL A 174 -6.52 -9.58 -2.99
CA VAL A 174 -6.60 -8.44 -2.06
C VAL A 174 -6.11 -8.87 -0.68
N GLU A 175 -5.37 -7.98 -0.03
CA GLU A 175 -4.90 -8.15 1.34
C GLU A 175 -5.15 -6.88 2.18
N ARG A 176 -5.08 -7.03 3.50
CA ARG A 176 -5.17 -5.88 4.40
C ARG A 176 -3.93 -5.01 4.26
N CYS A 177 -4.13 -3.69 4.33
CA CYS A 177 -3.04 -2.74 4.35
C CYS A 177 -2.13 -2.98 5.57
N PRO A 178 -0.80 -2.80 5.43
CA PRO A 178 0.11 -2.81 6.57
C PRO A 178 -0.28 -1.76 7.61
N ALA A 179 0.05 -2.01 8.87
CA ALA A 179 -0.17 -1.05 9.95
C ALA A 179 0.50 0.29 9.61
N PRO A 180 -0.14 1.44 9.93
CA PRO A 180 0.33 2.76 9.53
C PRO A 180 1.65 3.19 10.17
N GLU A 181 2.06 2.55 11.28
CA GLU A 181 3.29 2.85 11.99
C GLU A 181 4.19 1.62 12.12
N PRO A 182 4.90 1.23 11.04
CA PRO A 182 5.97 0.26 11.17
C PRO A 182 7.12 0.93 11.93
N PHE A 183 7.29 0.53 13.19
CA PHE A 183 8.41 0.93 14.03
C PHE A 183 9.59 -0.01 13.80
N LEU A 184 10.69 0.54 13.31
CA LEU A 184 11.96 -0.16 13.24
C LEU A 184 12.72 0.16 14.53
N GLY A 185 12.63 -0.76 15.50
CA GLY A 185 13.43 -0.70 16.71
C GLY A 185 14.92 -0.84 16.40
N PRO A 186 15.81 -0.40 17.30
CA PRO A 186 17.24 -0.65 17.17
C PRO A 186 17.50 -2.16 17.03
N PRO A 187 18.51 -2.58 16.26
CA PRO A 187 18.90 -3.99 16.23
C PRO A 187 19.21 -4.43 17.66
N ALA A 188 18.51 -5.46 18.15
CA ALA A 188 18.80 -6.02 19.46
C ALA A 188 20.28 -6.45 19.48
N GLU A 189 21.04 -6.03 20.49
CA GLU A 189 22.46 -6.35 20.65
C GLU A 189 22.73 -7.83 21.00
N ASP A 190 21.76 -8.74 20.86
CA ASP A 190 21.84 -10.13 21.30
C ASP A 190 22.05 -11.13 20.15
N GLU A 191 23.01 -10.89 19.25
CA GLU A 191 23.55 -11.95 18.37
C GLU A 191 25.08 -12.05 18.35
N THR A 192 25.76 -11.63 19.42
CA THR A 192 27.20 -11.89 19.59
C THR A 192 27.58 -12.33 21.00
N ALA A 193 26.89 -13.31 21.59
CA ALA A 193 27.51 -14.21 22.58
C ALA A 193 26.67 -15.47 22.88
N ALA A 194 27.14 -16.61 22.36
CA ALA A 194 27.05 -17.95 22.94
C ALA A 194 25.78 -18.41 23.69
N LYS A 195 25.09 -19.45 23.15
CA LYS A 195 25.09 -20.81 23.73
C LYS A 195 24.33 -21.83 22.87
N LYS A 196 25.03 -22.93 22.57
CA LYS A 196 24.43 -24.24 22.24
C LYS A 196 23.36 -24.60 23.28
N GLN A 197 22.13 -24.90 22.84
CA GLN A 197 21.33 -26.02 23.35
C GLN A 197 20.01 -26.19 22.58
N GLY A 198 19.83 -27.38 22.00
CA GLY A 198 18.56 -28.13 22.00
C GLY A 198 17.44 -27.65 21.07
N ALA A 199 17.28 -28.36 19.94
CA ALA A 199 16.06 -28.33 19.14
C ALA A 199 14.82 -28.71 19.97
N LYS A 200 13.85 -27.81 20.09
CA LYS A 200 12.43 -28.16 20.22
C LYS A 200 11.55 -27.17 19.45
N SER A 201 10.82 -27.73 18.50
CA SER A 201 9.73 -27.12 17.74
C SER A 201 8.70 -26.50 18.69
N ALA A 202 8.39 -25.22 18.52
CA ALA A 202 7.24 -24.57 19.14
C ALA A 202 6.50 -23.73 18.09
N LYS A 203 5.25 -24.12 17.87
CA LYS A 203 4.27 -23.53 16.96
C LYS A 203 4.17 -22.01 17.14
N VAL A 204 4.27 -21.30 16.03
CA VAL A 204 3.89 -19.88 15.95
C VAL A 204 2.36 -19.80 16.07
N LEU A 205 1.89 -19.59 17.29
CA LEU A 205 0.51 -19.18 17.58
C LEU A 205 0.44 -17.66 17.39
N TRP A 206 -0.07 -17.23 16.24
CA TRP A 206 -0.61 -15.88 16.10
C TRP A 206 -1.88 -15.79 16.95
N CYS A 207 -1.75 -15.26 18.18
CA CYS A 207 -2.89 -14.85 18.99
C CYS A 207 -3.60 -13.68 18.30
N GLN A 208 -4.63 -14.02 17.54
CA GLN A 208 -6.02 -13.69 17.84
C GLN A 208 -6.21 -12.75 19.05
N SER A 209 -6.48 -11.47 18.78
CA SER A 209 -7.43 -10.62 19.53
C SER A 209 -7.33 -9.19 19.04
N LEU A 210 -8.34 -8.75 18.30
CA LEU A 210 -9.26 -7.71 18.76
C LEU A 210 -10.40 -7.63 17.73
N LEU A 211 -11.60 -7.79 18.29
CA LEU A 211 -12.94 -7.81 17.69
C LEU A 211 -13.14 -6.82 16.54
#